data_AF-A0A929IZE0-F1
#
_entry.id   AF-A0A929IZE0-F1
#
_cell.length_a   1.000
_cell.length_b   1.000
_cell.length_c   1.000
_cell.angle_alpha   90.00
_cell.angle_beta   90.00
_cell.angle_gamma   90.00
#
_symmetry.space_group_name_H-M   'P 1'
#
loop_
_entity.id
_entity.type
_entity.pdbx_description
1 polymer ?
#
loop_
_entity_poly.entity_id
_entity_poly.type
_entity_poly.pdbx_seq_one_letter_code
_entity_poly.pdbx_strand_id
1 'polypeptide(L)' 'FLSILLRRIAVQIYGREACAGLSGEKWLDWLTKNDPQGFDWNKSGKILIEIPYMPPDAVIEEQKLDLIYRAIRAWID' A
#
# COMPACT_ATOMS: atom_id res chain seq x y z
N PHE A 1 9.64 2.84 -3.43
CA PHE A 1 9.69 3.88 -2.37
C PHE A 1 8.36 4.05 -1.63
N LEU A 2 7.23 4.22 -2.31
CA LEU A 2 5.89 4.37 -1.69
C LEU A 2 5.51 3.24 -0.72
N SER A 3 5.72 1.98 -1.11
CA SER A 3 5.43 0.82 -0.25
C SER A 3 6.27 0.76 1.03
N ILE A 4 7.49 1.31 1.00
CA ILE A 4 8.38 1.37 2.17
C ILE A 4 7.94 2.46 3.14
N LEU A 5 7.55 3.63 2.63
CA LEU A 5 7.05 4.74 3.45
C LEU A 5 5.75 4.35 4.16
N LEU A 6 4.80 3.77 3.44
CA LEU A 6 3.55 3.29 4.03
C LEU A 6 3.80 2.23 5.12
N ARG A 7 4.71 1.29 4.88
CA ARG A 7 5.12 0.29 5.89
C ARG A 7 5.75 0.93 7.13
N ARG A 8 6.57 1.96 6.96
CA ARG A 8 7.18 2.67 8.11
C ARG A 8 6.12 3.34 8.97
N ILE A 9 5.17 4.03 8.35
CA ILE A 9 4.09 4.71 9.08
C ILE A 9 3.20 3.68 9.80
N ALA A 10 2.84 2.56 9.15
CA ALA A 10 2.09 1.49 9.79
C ALA A 10 2.81 0.88 11.00
N VAL A 11 4.13 0.68 10.91
CA VAL A 11 4.93 0.23 12.06
C VAL A 11 4.96 1.27 13.18
N GLN A 12 4.94 2.57 12.86
CA GLN A 12 4.90 3.63 13.87
C GLN A 12 3.53 3.71 14.57
N ILE A 13 2.43 3.53 13.84
CA ILE A 13 1.07 3.64 14.38
C ILE A 13 0.64 2.36 15.13
N TYR A 14 0.88 1.19 14.53
CA TYR A 14 0.37 -0.11 15.01
C TYR A 14 1.44 -1.00 15.67
N GLY A 15 2.69 -0.53 15.68
CA GLY A 15 3.82 -1.29 16.20
C GLY A 15 4.38 -2.32 15.23
N ARG A 16 5.61 -2.76 15.51
CA ARG A 16 6.35 -3.71 14.68
C ARG A 16 5.69 -5.10 14.65
N GLU A 17 5.15 -5.57 15.77
CA GLU A 17 4.58 -6.93 15.86
C GLU A 17 3.37 -7.12 14.94
N ALA A 18 2.55 -6.08 14.75
CA ALA A 18 1.39 -6.13 13.86
C ALA A 18 1.78 -6.20 12.37
N CYS A 19 2.90 -5.57 11.98
CA CYS A 19 3.25 -5.35 10.57
C CYS A 19 4.44 -6.18 10.05
N ALA A 20 5.36 -6.62 10.93
CA ALA A 20 6.66 -7.16 10.51
C ALA A 20 6.57 -8.47 9.73
N GLY A 21 5.51 -9.27 9.93
CA GLY A 21 5.28 -10.52 9.21
C GLY A 21 4.45 -10.38 7.92
N LEU A 22 3.94 -9.19 7.62
CA LEU A 22 2.98 -9.01 6.52
C LEU A 22 3.70 -8.68 5.21
N SER A 23 3.54 -9.53 4.20
CA SER A 23 4.10 -9.35 2.86
C SER A 23 3.07 -9.69 1.78
N GLY A 24 3.28 -9.16 0.56
CA GLY A 24 2.40 -9.42 -0.59
C GLY A 24 0.93 -9.10 -0.29
N GLU A 25 0.04 -10.04 -0.61
CA GLU A 25 -1.40 -9.89 -0.41
C GLU A 25 -1.81 -9.78 1.06
N LYS A 26 -1.12 -10.48 1.98
CA LYS A 26 -1.40 -10.37 3.43
C LYS A 26 -1.22 -8.95 3.96
N TRP A 27 -0.32 -8.19 3.35
CA TRP A 27 -0.13 -6.78 3.66
C TRP A 27 -1.28 -5.91 3.13
N LEU A 28 -1.78 -6.19 1.92
CA LEU A 28 -2.92 -5.47 1.33
C LEU A 28 -4.23 -5.77 2.08
N ASP A 29 -4.43 -7.03 2.48
CA ASP A 29 -5.52 -7.45 3.36
C ASP A 29 -5.54 -6.67 4.67
N TRP A 30 -4.37 -6.57 5.31
CA TRP A 30 -4.23 -5.86 6.57
C TRP A 30 -4.46 -4.36 6.40
N LEU A 31 -3.92 -3.75 5.33
CA LEU A 31 -4.18 -2.35 5.02
C LEU A 31 -5.67 -2.10 4.84
N THR A 32 -6.37 -2.93 4.04
CA THR A 32 -7.82 -2.80 3.81
C THR A 32 -8.62 -2.87 5.11
N LYS A 33 -8.21 -3.70 6.07
CA LYS A 33 -8.88 -3.82 7.37
C LYS A 33 -8.59 -2.67 8.32
N ASN A 34 -7.43 -2.02 8.18
CA ASN A 34 -6.98 -0.92 9.04
C ASN A 34 -7.03 0.43 8.32
N ASP A 35 -7.72 0.51 7.18
CA ASP A 35 -7.90 1.75 6.45
C ASP A 35 -9.13 2.49 6.99
N PRO A 36 -8.97 3.69 7.57
CA PRO A 36 -10.07 4.45 8.13
C PRO A 36 -11.06 4.95 7.07
N GLN A 37 -10.63 5.06 5.80
CA GLN A 37 -11.45 5.49 4.67
C GLN A 37 -12.08 4.30 3.92
N GLY A 38 -11.77 3.07 4.32
CA GLY A 38 -12.32 1.85 3.71
C GLY A 38 -11.81 1.59 2.30
N PHE A 39 -10.62 2.07 1.95
CA PHE A 39 -10.03 1.83 0.64
C PHE A 39 -9.68 0.34 0.44
N ASP A 40 -10.09 -0.24 -0.68
CA ASP A 40 -9.80 -1.63 -1.04
C ASP A 40 -8.38 -1.76 -1.63
N TRP A 41 -7.40 -1.94 -0.73
CA TRP A 41 -6.00 -2.14 -1.11
C TRP A 41 -5.76 -3.47 -1.81
N ASN A 42 -6.60 -4.47 -1.62
CA ASN A 42 -6.47 -5.75 -2.33
C ASN A 42 -6.74 -5.61 -3.82
N LYS A 43 -7.74 -4.81 -4.20
CA LYS A 43 -8.06 -4.57 -5.61
C LYS A 43 -7.16 -3.51 -6.23
N SER A 44 -6.99 -2.38 -5.55
CA SER A 44 -6.33 -1.22 -6.14
C SER A 44 -4.85 -1.12 -5.78
N GLY A 45 -4.44 -1.67 -4.63
CA GLY A 45 -3.10 -1.57 -4.07
C GLY A 45 -2.07 -2.58 -4.57
N LYS A 46 -2.43 -3.51 -5.47
CA LYS A 46 -1.51 -4.53 -6.02
C LYS A 46 -0.24 -3.93 -6.62
N ILE A 47 -0.36 -2.74 -7.21
CA ILE A 47 0.79 -2.03 -7.77
C ILE A 47 1.91 -1.78 -6.73
N LEU A 48 1.58 -1.60 -5.45
CA LEU A 48 2.59 -1.38 -4.39
C LEU A 48 3.49 -2.58 -4.13
N ILE A 49 3.01 -3.79 -4.43
CA ILE A 49 3.77 -5.04 -4.27
C ILE A 49 4.35 -5.52 -5.61
N GLU A 50 3.77 -5.11 -6.74
CA GLU A 50 4.21 -5.49 -8.09
C GLU A 50 5.31 -4.56 -8.64
N ILE A 51 5.40 -3.29 -8.22
CA ILE A 51 6.43 -2.33 -8.67
C ILE A 51 7.86 -2.91 -8.67
N PRO A 52 8.34 -3.63 -7.63
CA PRO A 52 9.68 -4.21 -7.64
C PRO A 52 9.91 -5.31 -8.68
N TYR A 53 8.82 -5.92 -9.18
CA TYR A 53 8.82 -7.03 -10.12
C TYR A 53 8.32 -6.63 -11.51
N MET A 54 7.87 -5.39 -11.69
CA MET A 54 7.41 -4.87 -12.98
C MET A 54 8.61 -4.71 -13.93
N PRO A 55 8.45 -5.10 -15.21
CA PRO A 55 9.49 -4.85 -16.19
C PRO A 55 9.65 -3.33 -16.42
N PRO A 56 10.84 -2.86 -16.81
CA PRO A 56 11.16 -1.43 -16.89
C PRO A 56 10.33 -0.67 -17.95
N ASP A 57 9.71 -1.37 -18.88
CA ASP A 57 8.79 -0.86 -19.91
C ASP A 57 7.31 -0.96 -19.52
N ALA A 58 7.01 -1.41 -18.30
CA ALA A 58 5.64 -1.46 -17.80
C ALA A 58 5.04 -0.05 -17.76
N VAL A 59 3.97 0.15 -18.53
CA VAL A 59 3.19 1.38 -18.50
C VAL A 59 2.24 1.31 -17.31
N ILE A 60 2.47 2.18 -16.34
CA ILE A 60 1.56 2.41 -15.23
C ILE A 60 0.61 3.54 -15.63
N GLU A 61 -0.70 3.27 -15.60
CA GLU A 61 -1.72 4.29 -15.82
C GLU A 61 -1.61 5.40 -14.75
N GLU A 62 -1.48 6.65 -15.20
CA GLU A 62 -1.36 7.82 -14.31
C GLU A 62 -2.54 7.92 -13.33
N GLN A 63 -3.76 7.58 -13.79
CA GLN A 63 -4.96 7.58 -12.95
C GLN A 63 -4.88 6.57 -11.80
N LYS A 64 -4.26 5.40 -12.01
CA LYS A 64 -4.02 4.42 -10.94
C LYS A 64 -3.00 4.96 -9.94
N LEU A 65 -1.98 5.65 -10.42
CA LEU A 65 -0.96 6.23 -9.55
C LEU A 65 -1.55 7.34 -8.68
N ASP A 66 -2.35 8.23 -9.26
CA ASP A 66 -3.09 9.28 -8.54
C ASP A 66 -4.04 8.70 -7.49
N LEU A 67 -4.75 7.62 -7.83
CA LEU A 67 -5.63 6.94 -6.89
C LEU A 67 -4.86 6.43 -5.66
N ILE A 68 -3.71 5.80 -5.88
CA ILE A 68 -2.84 5.30 -4.81
C ILE A 68 -2.30 6.45 -3.96
N TYR A 69 -1.84 7.54 -4.57
CA TYR A 69 -1.37 8.71 -3.84
C TYR A 69 -2.45 9.29 -2.94
N ARG A 70 -3.67 9.42 -3.45
CA ARG A 70 -4.82 9.90 -2.67
C ARG A 70 -5.14 8.96 -1.52
N ALA A 71 -5.17 7.64 -1.76
CA ALA A 71 -5.43 6.65 -0.73
C ALA A 71 -4.36 6.65 0.38
N ILE A 72 -3.07 6.75 0.02
CA ILE A 72 -1.98 6.84 1.00
C ILE A 72 -2.12 8.12 1.82
N ARG A 73 -2.40 9.26 1.19
CA ARG A 73 -2.57 10.53 1.90
C ARG A 73 -3.75 10.50 2.86
N ALA A 74 -4.88 9.99 2.38
CA ALA A 74 -6.10 9.75 3.13
C ALA A 74 -5.92 8.81 4.33
N TRP A 75 -4.93 7.93 4.28
CA TRP A 75 -4.59 6.99 5.35
C TRP A 75 -3.62 7.60 6.39
N ILE A 76 -2.84 8.60 5.99
CA ILE A 76 -1.88 9.30 6.86
C ILE A 76 -2.53 10.47 7.62
N ASP A 77 -3.47 11.18 6.99
CA ASP A 77 -4.26 12.28 7.58
C ASP A 77 -5.30 11.76 8.59
#